data_AF-A0A7L3YM79-F1
#
_entry.id   AF-A0A7L3YM79-F1
#
_cell.length_a   1.000
_cell.length_b   1.000
_cell.length_c   1.000
_cell.angle_alpha   90.00
_cell.angle_beta   90.00
_cell.angle_gamma   90.00
#
_symmetry.space_group_name_H-M   'P 1'
#
loop_
_entity.id
_entity.type
_entity.pdbx_description
1 polymer ?
#
loop_
_entity_poly.entity_id
_entity_poly.type
_entity_poly.pdbx_seq_one_letter_code
_entity_poly.pdbx_strand_id
1 'polypeptide(L)'
;EWADVCCRGLRSVHAYILVYDICCFDSFEYIKTIRQQILETRVIGTSETPIIIVGNKRDLQRGRVIPRWNVSNLVKKTWKCGYIECSAKYNWHILLLFSELLKSVGCARCKHVHTTIRFQGALRRNRCTIM
;
A
#
# COMPACT_ATOMS: atom_id res chain seq x y z
N GLU A 1 0.24 30.22 8.52
CA GLU A 1 -1.17 29.89 8.26
C GLU A 1 -1.24 28.85 7.13
N TRP A 2 -1.42 27.57 7.47
CA TRP A 2 -1.61 26.47 6.51
C TRP A 2 -2.90 25.72 6.85
N ALA A 3 -3.99 26.47 6.87
CA ALA A 3 -5.33 25.98 7.09
C ALA A 3 -6.10 25.98 5.77
N ASP A 4 -5.65 25.19 4.79
CA ASP A 4 -6.50 24.83 3.65
C ASP A 4 -6.75 23.32 3.64
N VAL A 5 -7.55 22.95 4.64
CA VAL A 5 -8.19 21.65 4.84
C VAL A 5 -9.36 21.54 3.85
N CYS A 6 -9.06 21.58 2.54
CA CYS A 6 -10.03 21.28 1.48
C CYS A 6 -9.62 20.08 0.60
N CYS A 7 -8.88 19.12 1.15
CA CYS A 7 -8.84 17.78 0.59
C CYS A 7 -10.12 17.03 1.00
N ARG A 8 -11.26 17.36 0.38
CA ARG A 8 -12.57 16.69 0.59
C ARG A 8 -12.56 15.18 0.25
N GLY A 9 -11.43 14.60 -0.19
CA GLY A 9 -11.26 13.18 -0.51
C GLY A 9 -10.71 12.29 0.62
N LEU A 10 -10.12 12.84 1.68
CA LEU A 10 -9.42 12.05 2.72
C LEU A 10 -10.29 11.67 3.92
N ARG A 11 -11.61 11.93 3.88
CA ARG A 11 -12.50 11.60 5.00
C ARG A 11 -12.77 10.09 5.15
N SER A 12 -12.37 9.26 4.18
CA SER A 12 -12.47 7.79 4.28
C SER A 12 -11.49 7.08 3.34
N VAL A 13 -10.21 7.03 3.70
CA VAL A 13 -9.20 6.22 2.99
C VAL A 13 -9.22 4.79 3.52
N HIS A 14 -9.38 3.83 2.62
CA HIS A 14 -9.48 2.42 2.96
C HIS A 14 -8.13 1.69 2.92
N ALA A 15 -7.17 2.16 2.12
CA ALA A 15 -5.80 1.66 2.02
C ALA A 15 -4.88 2.72 1.42
N TYR A 16 -3.59 2.64 1.71
CA TYR A 16 -2.55 3.45 1.05
C TYR A 16 -1.61 2.56 0.24
N ILE A 17 -1.31 2.97 -0.99
CA ILE A 17 -0.24 2.38 -1.80
C ILE A 17 0.90 3.39 -1.91
N LEU A 18 2.07 3.06 -1.39
CA LEU A 18 3.26 3.91 -1.51
C LEU A 18 4.20 3.30 -2.53
N VAL A 19 4.30 3.94 -3.70
CA VAL A 19 5.08 3.45 -4.83
C VAL A 19 6.40 4.19 -4.92
N TYR A 20 7.50 3.45 -5.02
CA TYR A 20 8.82 4.00 -5.31
C TYR A 20 9.42 3.32 -6.56
N ASP A 21 10.40 3.96 -7.17
CA ASP A 21 11.18 3.41 -8.27
C ASP A 21 12.40 2.66 -7.72
N ILE A 22 12.55 1.38 -8.08
CA ILE A 22 13.68 0.56 -7.59
C ILE A 22 15.07 1.06 -8.03
N CYS A 23 15.11 1.95 -9.03
CA CYS A 23 16.31 2.58 -9.55
C CYS A 23 16.58 3.98 -8.97
N CYS A 24 15.70 4.53 -8.12
CA CYS A 24 15.84 5.88 -7.60
C CYS A 24 15.77 5.88 -6.07
N PHE A 25 16.90 6.16 -5.41
CA PHE A 25 17.01 6.16 -3.95
C PHE A 25 16.13 7.24 -3.32
N ASP A 26 16.10 8.44 -3.91
CA ASP A 26 15.30 9.56 -3.40
C ASP A 26 13.80 9.24 -3.41
N SER A 27 13.33 8.47 -4.39
CA SER A 27 11.93 8.02 -4.41
C SER A 27 11.60 7.10 -3.23
N PHE A 28 12.58 6.32 -2.77
CA PHE A 28 12.44 5.47 -1.59
C PHE A 28 12.44 6.30 -0.30
N GLU A 29 13.31 7.29 -0.18
CA GLU A 29 13.30 8.21 0.97
C GLU A 29 11.99 9.03 1.02
N TYR A 30 11.48 9.46 -0.13
CA TYR A 30 10.22 10.19 -0.19
C TYR A 30 9.05 9.37 0.38
N ILE A 31 8.90 8.09 -0.01
CA ILE A 31 7.83 7.26 0.54
C ILE A 31 8.00 6.96 2.04
N LYS A 32 9.22 7.00 2.59
CA LYS A 32 9.42 6.91 4.04
C LYS A 32 8.83 8.12 4.75
N THR A 33 9.11 9.31 4.24
CA THR A 33 8.57 10.57 4.77
C THR A 33 7.05 10.59 4.69
N ILE A 34 6.48 10.24 3.53
CA ILE A 34 5.01 10.16 3.37
C ILE A 34 4.40 9.12 4.33
N ARG A 35 5.01 7.93 4.47
CA ARG A 35 4.56 6.94 5.45
C ARG A 35 4.53 7.53 6.86
N GLN A 36 5.57 8.25 7.26
CA GLN A 36 5.67 8.83 8.58
C GLN A 36 4.55 9.87 8.83
N GLN A 37 4.31 10.75 7.86
CA GLN A 37 3.21 11.72 7.90
C GLN A 37 1.83 11.04 7.99
N ILE A 38 1.62 9.95 7.23
CA ILE A 38 0.39 9.15 7.32
C ILE A 38 0.22 8.57 8.72
N LEU A 39 1.28 8.08 9.35
CA LEU A 39 1.22 7.54 10.71
C LEU A 39 0.93 8.62 11.76
N GLU A 40 1.52 9.80 11.62
CA GLU A 40 1.31 10.94 12.52
C GLU A 40 -0.10 11.52 12.45
N THR A 41 -0.71 11.49 11.27
CA THR A 41 -2.09 11.98 11.05
C THR A 41 -3.15 11.00 11.59
N ARG A 42 -2.77 9.76 11.98
CA ARG A 42 -3.72 8.79 12.53
C ARG A 42 -4.21 9.24 13.90
N VAL A 43 -5.52 9.46 13.99
CA VAL A 43 -6.20 9.71 15.27
C VAL A 43 -6.15 8.44 16.11
N ILE A 44 -5.66 8.59 17.35
CA ILE A 44 -5.63 7.53 18.37
C ILE A 44 -7.05 6.95 18.53
N GLY A 45 -7.21 5.65 18.31
CA GLY A 45 -8.50 4.94 18.41
C GLY A 45 -9.20 4.61 17.08
N THR A 46 -8.62 4.97 15.93
CA THR A 46 -9.14 4.58 14.60
C THR A 46 -8.55 3.27 14.09
N SER A 47 -9.30 2.53 13.24
CA SER A 47 -8.82 1.28 12.63
C SER A 47 -7.58 1.56 11.76
N GLU A 48 -6.52 0.78 11.95
CA GLU A 48 -5.28 0.94 11.17
C GLU A 48 -5.55 0.72 9.67
N THR A 49 -5.51 1.81 8.89
CA THR A 49 -5.58 1.72 7.43
C THR A 49 -4.34 0.96 6.91
N PRO A 50 -4.51 -0.12 6.13
CA PRO A 50 -3.38 -0.88 5.59
C PRO A 50 -2.52 -0.01 4.67
N ILE A 51 -1.20 -0.16 4.78
CA ILE A 51 -0.21 0.45 3.90
C ILE A 51 0.51 -0.66 3.14
N ILE A 52 0.57 -0.54 1.81
CA ILE A 52 1.33 -1.44 0.95
C ILE A 52 2.43 -0.63 0.26
N ILE A 53 3.68 -1.07 0.45
CA ILE A 53 4.85 -0.50 -0.22
C ILE A 53 5.09 -1.24 -1.53
N VAL A 54 5.28 -0.48 -2.61
CA VAL A 54 5.42 -1.01 -3.96
C VAL A 54 6.73 -0.54 -4.60
N GLY A 55 7.61 -1.48 -4.93
CA GLY A 55 8.78 -1.22 -5.77
C GLY A 55 8.43 -1.37 -7.25
N ASN A 56 8.23 -0.26 -7.95
CA ASN A 56 7.89 -0.24 -9.37
C ASN A 56 9.14 -0.24 -10.27
N LYS A 57 8.94 -0.41 -11.58
CA LYS A 57 9.99 -0.53 -12.60
C LYS A 57 10.87 -1.75 -12.41
N ARG A 58 10.28 -2.88 -11.98
CA ARG A 58 11.03 -4.14 -11.77
C ARG A 58 11.81 -4.60 -13.01
N ASP A 59 11.38 -4.22 -14.20
CA ASP A 59 12.10 -4.45 -15.44
C ASP A 59 13.51 -3.84 -15.47
N LEU A 60 13.75 -2.76 -14.73
CA LEU A 60 15.04 -2.09 -14.62
C LEU A 60 15.90 -2.62 -13.46
N GLN A 61 15.63 -3.83 -12.96
CA GLN A 61 16.33 -4.44 -11.80
C GLN A 61 17.86 -4.40 -11.83
N ARG A 62 18.47 -4.30 -13.02
CA ARG A 62 19.93 -4.15 -13.18
C ARG A 62 20.46 -2.81 -12.66
N GLY A 63 19.67 -1.74 -12.75
CA GLY A 63 19.99 -0.42 -12.21
C GLY A 63 19.49 -0.20 -10.79
N ARG A 64 19.25 -1.27 -10.02
CA ARG A 64 18.68 -1.19 -8.68
C ARG A 64 19.68 -0.53 -7.72
N VAL A 65 19.18 0.44 -6.96
CA VAL A 65 19.99 1.18 -5.97
C VAL A 65 20.00 0.55 -4.58
N ILE A 66 18.95 -0.18 -4.20
CA ILE A 66 18.84 -0.84 -2.89
C ILE A 66 18.48 -2.32 -3.08
N PRO A 67 19.25 -3.26 -2.48
CA PRO A 67 18.94 -4.68 -2.60
C PRO A 67 17.52 -5.00 -2.13
N ARG A 68 16.83 -5.86 -2.88
CA ARG A 68 15.42 -6.22 -2.61
C ARG A 68 15.21 -6.76 -1.20
N TRP A 69 16.17 -7.54 -0.70
CA TRP A 69 16.06 -8.16 0.61
C TRP A 69 16.12 -7.12 1.74
N ASN A 70 16.94 -6.07 1.63
CA ASN A 70 16.97 -4.98 2.61
C ASN A 70 15.61 -4.30 2.72
N VAL A 71 15.04 -3.91 1.58
CA VAL A 71 13.74 -3.23 1.54
C VAL A 71 12.66 -4.17 2.06
N SER A 72 12.61 -5.41 1.58
CA SER A 72 11.62 -6.39 2.04
C SER A 72 11.72 -6.66 3.55
N ASN A 73 12.93 -6.72 4.11
CA ASN A 73 13.14 -6.96 5.53
C ASN A 73 12.68 -5.75 6.36
N LEU A 74 13.05 -4.54 5.95
CA LEU A 74 12.62 -3.29 6.59
C LEU A 74 11.09 -3.15 6.57
N VAL A 75 10.47 -3.32 5.41
CA VAL A 75 9.03 -3.14 5.24
C VAL A 75 8.24 -4.18 6.04
N LYS A 76 8.64 -5.46 5.97
CA LYS A 76 7.88 -6.54 6.64
C LYS A 76 8.15 -6.61 8.14
N LYS A 77 9.40 -6.50 8.58
CA LYS A 77 9.76 -6.69 10.00
C LYS A 77 9.60 -5.40 10.81
N THR A 78 10.08 -4.28 10.28
CA THR A 78 10.08 -3.01 11.02
C THR A 78 8.78 -2.26 10.82
N TRP A 79 8.32 -2.11 9.57
CA TRP A 79 7.12 -1.32 9.29
C TRP A 79 5.82 -2.11 9.36
N LYS A 80 5.89 -3.44 9.37
CA LYS A 80 4.72 -4.35 9.37
C LYS A 80 3.72 -4.03 8.24
N CYS A 81 4.24 -3.63 7.08
CA CYS A 81 3.46 -3.24 5.90
C CYS A 81 3.54 -4.32 4.81
N GLY A 82 2.59 -4.31 3.87
CA GLY A 82 2.66 -5.14 2.67
C GLY A 82 3.82 -4.72 1.78
N TYR A 83 4.47 -5.66 1.09
CA TYR A 83 5.55 -5.37 0.14
C TYR A 83 5.37 -6.15 -1.17
N ILE A 84 5.29 -5.44 -2.28
CA ILE A 84 5.16 -6.01 -3.63
C ILE A 84 6.13 -5.27 -4.55
N GLU A 85 6.76 -5.99 -5.48
CA GLU A 85 7.44 -5.34 -6.62
C GLU A 85 6.61 -5.59 -7.87
N CYS A 86 6.51 -4.58 -8.72
CA CYS A 86 5.76 -4.62 -9.97
C CYS A 86 6.53 -3.96 -11.11
N SER A 87 6.10 -4.24 -12.34
CA SER A 87 6.47 -3.45 -13.51
C SER A 87 5.20 -3.02 -14.21
N ALA A 88 4.86 -1.74 -14.10
CA ALA A 88 3.73 -1.17 -14.83
C ALA A 88 3.91 -1.32 -16.35
N LYS A 89 5.15 -1.21 -16.84
CA LYS A 89 5.50 -1.35 -18.26
C LYS A 89 5.08 -2.70 -18.85
N TYR A 90 5.30 -3.78 -18.11
CA TYR A 90 4.97 -5.14 -18.54
C TYR A 90 3.71 -5.70 -17.88
N ASN A 91 2.92 -4.84 -17.22
CA ASN A 91 1.76 -5.25 -16.43
C ASN A 91 2.07 -6.39 -15.43
N TRP A 92 3.31 -6.48 -14.95
CA TRP A 92 3.77 -7.56 -14.10
C TRP A 92 3.43 -7.25 -12.63
N HIS A 93 2.72 -8.17 -11.98
CA HIS A 93 2.23 -8.07 -10.60
C HIS A 93 1.23 -6.93 -10.30
N ILE A 94 0.75 -6.21 -11.31
CA ILE A 94 -0.25 -5.16 -11.11
C ILE A 94 -1.56 -5.75 -10.56
N LEU A 95 -2.05 -6.85 -11.14
CA LEU A 95 -3.25 -7.54 -10.63
C LEU A 95 -3.03 -8.14 -9.23
N LEU A 96 -1.82 -8.64 -8.95
CA LEU A 96 -1.46 -9.17 -7.64
C LEU A 96 -1.47 -8.05 -6.57
N LEU A 97 -0.96 -6.86 -6.90
CA LEU A 97 -1.02 -5.67 -6.05
C LEU A 97 -2.45 -5.32 -5.66
N PHE A 98 -3.35 -5.19 -6.64
CA PHE A 98 -4.74 -4.86 -6.36
C PHE A 98 -5.48 -5.97 -5.62
N SER A 99 -5.18 -7.24 -5.92
CA SER A 99 -5.73 -8.38 -5.19
C SER A 99 -5.33 -8.34 -3.71
N GLU A 100 -4.05 -8.06 -3.42
CA GLU A 100 -3.55 -7.98 -2.05
C GLU A 100 -4.11 -6.79 -1.27
N LEU A 101 -4.28 -5.65 -1.95
CA LEU A 101 -4.92 -4.48 -1.37
C LEU A 101 -6.38 -4.77 -0.99
N LEU A 102 -7.15 -5.36 -1.91
CA LEU A 102 -8.55 -5.70 -1.65
C LEU A 102 -8.69 -6.71 -0.50
N LYS A 103 -7.78 -7.69 -0.40
CA LYS A 103 -7.73 -8.60 0.76
C LYS A 103 -7.44 -7.86 2.06
N SER A 104 -6.48 -6.93 2.04
CA SER A 104 -6.11 -6.14 3.22
C SER A 104 -7.27 -5.27 3.72
N VAL A 105 -8.03 -4.65 2.80
CA VAL A 105 -9.23 -3.86 3.12
C VAL A 105 -10.40 -4.76 3.56
N GLY A 106 -10.61 -5.89 2.88
CA GLY A 106 -11.68 -6.83 3.16
C GLY A 106 -11.51 -7.55 4.52
N CYS A 107 -10.29 -7.94 4.88
CA CYS A 107 -9.99 -8.58 6.16
C CYS A 107 -10.10 -7.61 7.35
N ALA A 108 -9.85 -6.31 7.17
CA ALA A 108 -10.06 -5.31 8.23
C ALA A 108 -11.54 -5.24 8.69
N ARG A 109 -12.49 -5.68 7.84
CA ARG A 109 -13.92 -5.77 8.15
C ARG A 109 -14.36 -7.15 8.67
N CYS A 110 -13.49 -8.17 8.64
CA CYS A 110 -13.77 -9.51 9.12
C CYS A 110 -12.65 -10.00 10.04
N LYS A 111 -12.67 -9.60 11.32
CA LYS A 111 -11.84 -10.26 12.36
C LYS A 111 -12.33 -11.66 12.74
N HIS A 112 -13.33 -12.19 12.05
CA HIS A 112 -13.67 -13.61 12.08
C HIS A 112 -14.00 -14.04 10.65
N VAL A 113 -13.20 -14.94 10.10
CA VAL A 113 -13.62 -16.30 9.72
C VAL A 113 -12.50 -16.90 8.86
N HIS A 114 -11.87 -17.91 9.46
CA HIS A 114 -11.41 -19.17 8.89
C HIS A 114 -11.25 -19.28 7.36
N THR A 115 -10.06 -19.78 6.97
CA THR A 115 -9.70 -20.45 5.73
C THR A 115 -10.90 -20.99 4.93
N THR A 116 -10.95 -20.62 3.64
CA THR A 116 -11.95 -20.96 2.60
C THR A 116 -13.19 -20.06 2.53
N ILE A 117 -13.16 -19.03 1.67
CA ILE A 117 -14.38 -18.41 1.14
C ILE A 117 -14.33 -18.38 -0.38
N ARG A 118 -15.22 -19.20 -0.96
CA ARG A 118 -15.62 -19.25 -2.36
C ARG A 118 -15.96 -17.86 -2.89
N PHE A 119 -15.30 -17.49 -3.99
CA PHE A 119 -15.69 -16.36 -4.83
C PHE A 119 -17.02 -16.64 -5.51
N GLN A 120 -18.14 -16.10 -5.00
CA GLN A 120 -19.32 -15.86 -5.85
C GLN A 120 -20.38 -14.88 -5.31
N GLY A 121 -20.22 -14.29 -4.11
CA GLY A 121 -21.33 -13.52 -3.50
C GLY A 121 -21.13 -12.04 -3.19
N ALA A 122 -19.93 -11.47 -3.27
CA ALA A 122 -19.63 -10.22 -2.54
C ALA A 122 -19.39 -8.96 -3.41
N LEU A 123 -19.90 -8.91 -4.65
CA LEU A 123 -19.97 -7.65 -5.41
C LEU A 123 -21.17 -6.81 -4.96
N ARG A 124 -21.22 -6.45 -3.67
CA ARG A 124 -22.11 -5.37 -3.20
C ARG A 124 -21.34 -4.05 -3.21
N ARG A 125 -21.79 -3.19 -4.13
CA ARG A 125 -21.53 -1.74 -4.23
C ARG A 125 -21.13 -1.13 -2.89
N ASN A 126 -19.87 -0.74 -2.76
CA ASN A 126 -19.47 0.48 -2.06
C ASN A 126 -18.16 0.96 -2.67
N ARG A 127 -18.13 2.25 -2.99
CA ARG A 127 -17.09 2.93 -3.77
C ARG A 127 -15.77 2.90 -2.99
N CYS A 128 -14.89 1.97 -3.32
CA CYS A 128 -13.51 1.99 -2.85
C CYS A 128 -12.73 2.96 -3.74
N THR A 129 -12.04 3.93 -3.13
CA THR A 129 -11.14 4.85 -3.83
C THR A 129 -9.71 4.47 -3.48
N ILE A 130 -8.93 4.16 -4.51
CA ILE A 130 -7.49 3.92 -4.41
C ILE A 130 -6.80 5.21 -4.82
N MET A 131 -6.04 5.79 -3.90
CA MET A 131 -5.12 6.91 -4.15
C MET A 131 -3.69 6.39 -4.16
#